data_AF-A0A0S7WZL3-F1
#
_entry.id   AF-A0A0S7WZL3-F1
#
_cell.length_a   1.000
_cell.length_b   1.000
_cell.length_c   1.000
_cell.angle_alpha   90.00
_cell.angle_beta   90.00
_cell.angle_gamma   90.00
#
_symmetry.space_group_name_H-M   'P 1'
#
loop_
_entity.id
_entity.type
_entity.pdbx_description
1 polymer ?
#
loop_
_entity_poly.entity_id
_entity_poly.type
_entity_poly.pdbx_seq_one_letter_code
_entity_poly.pdbx_strand_id
1 'polypeptide(L)'
;MSKETQNTENILRKDSEWSVIDGEPCQVISFTPIATIKNGKVLITNKTEPYASVILECKKLSGEIKGFICHKMDFGHLWAAFKDRGIKDNEEVIIFYSKKHFKSYAKIFSAFMPRLWVMICHKGAFELMTDPNSKPELQGEARFLAKKPIIDWKPKVME
;
A
#
# COMPACT_ATOMS: atom_id res chain seq x y z
N MET A 1 12.44 -37.51 3.25
CA MET A 1 11.58 -36.68 4.13
C MET A 1 11.68 -35.24 3.68
N SER A 2 10.73 -34.85 2.85
CA SER A 2 10.58 -33.49 2.32
C SER A 2 10.21 -32.55 3.46
N LYS A 3 10.96 -31.48 3.66
CA LYS A 3 10.53 -30.39 4.54
C LYS A 3 9.37 -29.70 3.81
N GLU A 4 8.14 -29.95 4.23
CA GLU A 4 7.02 -29.06 3.94
C GLU A 4 7.41 -27.69 4.49
N THR A 5 7.70 -26.76 3.58
CA THR A 5 7.87 -25.36 3.93
C THR A 5 6.47 -24.87 4.23
N GLN A 6 6.10 -24.80 5.52
CA GLN A 6 4.89 -24.14 5.97
C GLN A 6 4.94 -22.70 5.46
N ASN A 7 4.17 -22.43 4.41
CA ASN A 7 3.99 -21.10 3.87
C ASN A 7 3.06 -20.37 4.85
N THR A 8 3.62 -19.79 5.90
CA THR A 8 2.86 -18.95 6.83
C THR A 8 2.40 -17.73 6.05
N GLU A 9 1.18 -17.75 5.52
CA GLU A 9 0.62 -16.59 4.83
C GLU A 9 0.65 -15.40 5.79
N ASN A 10 1.41 -14.36 5.45
CA ASN A 10 1.48 -13.13 6.21
C ASN A 10 0.18 -12.36 5.99
N ILE A 11 -0.85 -12.65 6.78
CA ILE A 11 -2.16 -12.01 6.68
C ILE A 11 -2.22 -10.80 7.63
N LEU A 12 -2.51 -9.61 7.07
CA LEU A 12 -2.65 -8.35 7.82
C LEU A 12 -4.09 -7.85 7.71
N ARG A 13 -4.91 -8.16 8.70
CA ARG A 13 -6.31 -7.74 8.79
C ARG A 13 -6.52 -6.62 9.80
N LYS A 14 -5.90 -6.73 10.96
CA LYS A 14 -6.00 -5.79 12.06
C LYS A 14 -4.86 -4.79 12.01
N ASP A 15 -5.16 -3.62 12.54
CA ASP A 15 -4.21 -2.52 12.69
C ASP A 15 -2.89 -2.92 13.39
N SER A 16 -2.96 -3.81 14.40
CA SER A 16 -1.77 -4.33 15.10
C SER A 16 -0.91 -5.21 14.19
N GLU A 17 -1.52 -5.94 13.27
CA GLU A 17 -0.80 -6.81 12.32
C GLU A 17 -0.07 -5.94 11.29
N TRP A 18 -0.72 -4.89 10.78
CA TRP A 18 -0.09 -3.92 9.87
C TRP A 18 1.12 -3.18 10.47
N SER A 19 1.21 -3.07 11.80
CA SER A 19 2.29 -2.33 12.47
C SER A 19 3.70 -2.86 12.17
N VAL A 20 3.83 -4.13 11.78
CA VAL A 20 5.12 -4.75 11.45
C VAL A 20 5.80 -4.10 10.24
N ILE A 21 5.02 -3.50 9.33
CA ILE A 21 5.48 -2.76 8.14
C ILE A 21 5.21 -1.25 8.24
N ASP A 22 5.00 -0.69 9.44
CA ASP A 22 4.72 0.74 9.62
C ASP A 22 5.88 1.64 9.15
N GLY A 23 5.60 2.39 8.09
CA GLY A 23 6.51 3.33 7.43
C GLY A 23 7.32 2.71 6.29
N GLU A 24 7.14 1.41 6.03
CA GLU A 24 7.90 0.71 4.99
C GLU A 24 7.20 0.83 3.63
N PRO A 25 7.96 1.01 2.53
CA PRO A 25 7.40 0.88 1.19
C PRO A 25 6.98 -0.58 0.95
N CYS A 26 5.82 -0.75 0.34
CA CYS A 26 5.32 -2.05 -0.09
C CYS A 26 4.80 -1.95 -1.53
N GLN A 27 5.23 -2.86 -2.41
CA GLN A 27 4.68 -2.95 -3.76
C GLN A 27 3.38 -3.74 -3.74
N VAL A 28 2.31 -3.21 -4.33
CA VAL A 28 1.05 -3.94 -4.48
C VAL A 28 1.11 -4.80 -5.75
N ILE A 29 1.10 -6.11 -5.54
CA ILE A 29 1.12 -7.14 -6.61
C ILE A 29 -0.29 -7.31 -7.18
N SER A 30 -1.31 -7.36 -6.32
CA SER A 30 -2.70 -7.46 -6.76
C SER A 30 -3.65 -6.71 -5.85
N PHE A 31 -4.74 -6.20 -6.44
CA PHE A 31 -5.83 -5.51 -5.77
C PHE A 31 -7.16 -6.18 -6.10
N THR A 32 -7.80 -6.75 -5.08
CA THR A 32 -9.09 -7.43 -5.20
C THR A 32 -10.14 -6.63 -4.43
N PRO A 33 -10.93 -5.78 -5.11
CA PRO A 33 -11.99 -5.04 -4.47
C PRO A 33 -13.14 -5.98 -4.08
N ILE A 34 -13.65 -5.81 -2.85
CA ILE A 34 -14.87 -6.47 -2.34
C ILE A 34 -16.04 -5.49 -2.43
N ALA A 35 -15.76 -4.22 -2.10
CA ALA A 35 -16.66 -3.09 -2.30
C ALA A 35 -16.60 -2.58 -3.74
N THR A 36 -17.62 -1.81 -4.15
CA THR A 36 -17.66 -1.11 -5.44
C THR A 36 -17.89 0.38 -5.24
N ILE A 37 -17.33 1.25 -6.07
CA ILE A 37 -17.70 2.67 -6.12
C ILE A 37 -18.69 2.91 -7.27
N LYS A 38 -19.87 3.45 -6.96
CA LYS A 38 -20.85 3.92 -7.96
C LYS A 38 -21.28 5.35 -7.61
N ASN A 39 -21.23 6.25 -8.59
CA ASN A 39 -21.59 7.67 -8.42
C ASN A 39 -20.89 8.32 -7.21
N GLY A 40 -19.60 8.03 -7.03
CA GLY A 40 -18.79 8.55 -5.92
C GLY A 40 -19.10 7.96 -4.53
N LYS A 41 -20.01 6.98 -4.43
CA LYS A 41 -20.38 6.32 -3.17
C LYS A 41 -19.84 4.90 -3.13
N VAL A 42 -19.19 4.55 -2.02
CA VAL A 42 -18.75 3.18 -1.74
C VAL A 42 -19.96 2.35 -1.34
N LEU A 43 -20.21 1.28 -2.09
CA LEU A 43 -21.26 0.29 -1.87
C LEU A 43 -20.61 -1.00 -1.35
N ILE A 44 -21.12 -1.50 -0.22
CA ILE A 44 -20.71 -2.77 0.39
C ILE A 44 -21.95 -3.62 0.63
N THR A 45 -21.84 -4.91 0.35
CA THR A 45 -22.91 -5.89 0.59
C THR A 45 -22.99 -6.24 2.08
N ASN A 46 -21.84 -6.26 2.77
CA ASN A 46 -21.70 -6.62 4.17
C ASN A 46 -20.82 -5.60 4.92
N LYS A 47 -21.31 -5.07 6.05
CA LYS A 47 -20.61 -4.06 6.87
C LYS A 47 -19.44 -4.62 7.69
N THR A 48 -19.36 -5.94 7.87
CA THR A 48 -18.29 -6.59 8.64
C THR A 48 -17.12 -7.05 7.76
N GLU A 49 -17.27 -6.93 6.44
CA GLU A 49 -16.24 -7.27 5.48
C GLU A 49 -15.31 -6.09 5.19
N PRO A 50 -14.03 -6.35 4.91
CA PRO A 50 -13.12 -5.32 4.42
C PRO A 50 -13.59 -4.83 3.04
N TYR A 51 -13.23 -3.60 2.70
CA TYR A 51 -13.57 -3.01 1.39
C TYR A 51 -12.79 -3.65 0.24
N ALA A 52 -11.59 -4.18 0.53
CA ALA A 52 -10.75 -4.87 -0.43
C ALA A 52 -9.71 -5.75 0.27
N SER A 53 -9.06 -6.62 -0.49
CA SER A 53 -7.77 -7.22 -0.13
C SER A 53 -6.70 -6.85 -1.16
N VAL A 54 -5.46 -6.77 -0.70
CA VAL A 54 -4.26 -6.58 -1.52
C VAL A 54 -3.27 -7.71 -1.26
N ILE A 55 -2.57 -8.13 -2.29
CA ILE A 55 -1.32 -8.91 -2.16
C ILE A 55 -0.17 -7.94 -2.37
N LEU A 56 0.81 -7.95 -1.47
CA LEU A 56 1.92 -7.00 -1.48
C LEU A 56 3.27 -7.66 -1.16
N GLU A 57 4.33 -7.11 -1.73
CA GLU A 57 5.72 -7.39 -1.38
C GLU A 57 6.25 -6.26 -0.48
N CYS A 58 6.96 -6.62 0.59
CA CYS A 58 7.67 -5.67 1.44
C CYS A 58 9.00 -6.28 1.86
N LYS A 59 10.14 -5.64 1.57
CA LYS A 59 11.47 -6.23 1.86
C LYS A 59 11.72 -6.52 3.35
N LYS A 60 10.94 -5.91 4.25
CA LYS A 60 11.02 -6.16 5.69
C LYS A 60 10.48 -7.53 6.11
N LEU A 61 9.58 -8.12 5.33
CA LEU A 61 9.03 -9.45 5.58
C LEU A 61 9.32 -10.35 4.38
N SER A 62 9.68 -11.59 4.64
CA SER A 62 9.84 -12.57 3.57
C SER A 62 8.48 -13.04 3.04
N GLY A 63 8.36 -13.12 1.72
CA GLY A 63 7.18 -13.67 1.04
C GLY A 63 6.06 -12.65 0.80
N GLU A 64 5.01 -13.11 0.12
CA GLU A 64 3.84 -12.29 -0.15
C GLU A 64 3.01 -12.08 1.12
N ILE A 65 2.48 -10.87 1.24
CA ILE A 65 1.64 -10.44 2.35
C ILE A 65 0.23 -10.19 1.81
N LYS A 66 -0.77 -10.73 2.49
CA LYS A 66 -2.17 -10.46 2.19
C LYS A 66 -2.73 -9.42 3.17
N GLY A 67 -2.90 -8.19 2.70
CA GLY A 67 -3.46 -7.08 3.46
C GLY A 67 -4.96 -6.92 3.23
N PHE A 68 -5.72 -6.60 4.27
CA PHE A 68 -7.13 -6.23 4.16
C PHE A 68 -7.35 -4.73 4.42
N ILE A 69 -8.18 -4.11 3.57
CA ILE A 69 -8.43 -2.68 3.59
C ILE A 69 -9.76 -2.40 4.28
N CYS A 70 -9.69 -1.94 5.52
CA CYS A 70 -10.86 -1.73 6.38
C CYS A 70 -11.32 -0.27 6.43
N HIS A 71 -10.53 0.68 5.91
CA HIS A 71 -10.87 2.11 5.94
C HIS A 71 -11.37 2.58 4.56
N LYS A 72 -12.48 3.34 4.57
CA LYS A 72 -13.19 3.77 3.35
C LYS A 72 -12.32 4.66 2.44
N MET A 73 -11.53 5.56 3.03
CA MET A 73 -10.65 6.45 2.25
C MET A 73 -9.45 5.70 1.67
N ASP A 74 -8.87 4.75 2.41
CA ASP A 74 -7.75 3.94 1.93
C ASP A 74 -8.21 3.08 0.74
N PHE A 75 -9.42 2.51 0.83
CA PHE A 75 -10.06 1.85 -0.29
C PHE A 75 -10.29 2.79 -1.47
N GLY A 76 -10.78 4.00 -1.23
CA GLY A 76 -10.98 5.01 -2.27
C GLY A 76 -9.68 5.37 -3.01
N HIS A 77 -8.56 5.47 -2.30
CA HIS A 77 -7.25 5.73 -2.91
C HIS A 77 -6.77 4.57 -3.78
N LEU A 78 -6.91 3.32 -3.30
CA LEU A 78 -6.58 2.14 -4.10
C LEU A 78 -7.51 2.00 -5.31
N TRP A 79 -8.80 2.28 -5.15
CA TRP A 79 -9.76 2.31 -6.25
C TRP A 79 -9.38 3.34 -7.30
N ALA A 80 -9.03 4.56 -6.86
CA ALA A 80 -8.56 5.61 -7.77
C ALA A 80 -7.33 5.16 -8.56
N ALA A 81 -6.38 4.48 -7.92
CA ALA A 81 -5.18 3.95 -8.57
C ALA A 81 -5.50 2.85 -9.60
N PHE A 82 -6.22 1.80 -9.18
CA PHE A 82 -6.39 0.58 -9.98
C PHE A 82 -7.59 0.59 -10.93
N LYS A 83 -8.65 1.34 -10.61
CA LYS A 83 -9.92 1.32 -11.36
C LYS A 83 -10.19 2.62 -12.11
N ASP A 84 -10.04 3.77 -11.47
CA ASP A 84 -10.35 5.04 -12.13
C ASP A 84 -9.22 5.48 -13.07
N ARG A 85 -7.98 5.45 -12.56
CA ARG A 85 -6.78 5.82 -13.33
C ARG A 85 -6.28 4.64 -14.16
N GLY A 86 -6.22 3.45 -13.56
CA GLY A 86 -5.68 2.23 -14.18
C GLY A 86 -4.15 2.23 -14.23
N ILE A 87 -3.51 1.10 -13.96
CA ILE A 87 -2.04 0.97 -13.94
C ILE A 87 -1.54 0.57 -15.33
N LYS A 88 -0.50 1.23 -15.85
CA LYS A 88 0.14 0.88 -17.13
C LYS A 88 1.27 -0.13 -16.91
N ASP A 89 1.68 -0.83 -17.97
CA ASP A 89 2.67 -1.92 -17.90
C ASP A 89 4.05 -1.50 -17.35
N ASN A 90 4.39 -0.22 -17.51
CA ASN A 90 5.65 0.38 -17.07
C ASN A 90 5.54 1.09 -15.71
N GLU A 91 4.48 0.81 -14.95
CA GLU A 91 4.19 1.44 -13.67
C GLU A 91 3.93 0.39 -12.60
N GLU A 92 4.02 0.83 -11.35
CA GLU A 92 3.74 0.00 -10.19
C GLU A 92 3.06 0.84 -9.10
N VAL A 93 2.28 0.17 -8.26
CA VAL A 93 1.64 0.80 -7.10
C VAL A 93 2.48 0.51 -5.88
N ILE A 94 2.90 1.57 -5.19
CA ILE A 94 3.61 1.50 -3.92
C ILE A 94 2.69 2.07 -2.86
N ILE A 95 2.54 1.35 -1.75
CA ILE A 95 1.82 1.82 -0.58
C ILE A 95 2.75 1.95 0.62
N PHE A 96 2.46 2.93 1.46
CA PHE A 96 2.97 3.00 2.82
C PHE A 96 1.80 2.87 3.78
N TYR A 97 1.83 1.83 4.61
CA TYR A 97 1.04 1.84 5.83
C TYR A 97 1.79 2.64 6.87
N SER A 98 1.20 3.71 7.39
CA SER A 98 1.86 4.41 8.49
C SER A 98 0.95 5.10 9.48
N LYS A 99 1.32 4.94 10.76
CA LYS A 99 0.84 5.78 11.87
C LYS A 99 1.91 6.73 12.38
N LYS A 100 3.19 6.37 12.23
CA LYS A 100 4.32 7.18 12.69
C LYS A 100 4.29 8.58 12.09
N HIS A 101 3.87 8.68 10.83
CA HIS A 101 3.80 9.92 10.07
C HIS A 101 2.44 10.64 10.20
N PHE A 102 1.61 10.31 11.19
CA PHE A 102 0.40 11.09 11.46
C PHE A 102 0.75 12.45 12.07
N LYS A 103 0.04 13.49 11.64
CA LYS A 103 0.04 14.79 12.31
C LYS A 103 -0.39 14.65 13.76
N SER A 104 0.16 15.48 14.64
CA SER A 104 -0.07 15.40 16.09
C SER A 104 -1.55 15.31 16.48
N TYR A 105 -2.44 16.07 15.84
CA TYR A 105 -3.89 16.02 16.14
C TYR A 105 -4.55 14.69 15.74
N ALA A 106 -4.03 14.00 14.71
CA ALA A 106 -4.59 12.77 14.20
C ALA A 106 -4.18 11.55 15.05
N LYS A 107 -3.08 11.65 15.81
CA LYS A 107 -2.60 10.58 16.71
C LYS A 107 -3.65 10.21 17.78
N ILE A 108 -4.37 11.21 18.29
CA ILE A 108 -5.40 11.04 19.34
C ILE A 108 -6.59 10.19 18.85
N PHE A 109 -6.93 10.27 17.57
CA PHE A 109 -8.06 9.55 16.96
C PHE A 109 -7.60 8.48 15.95
N SER A 110 -6.36 8.00 16.11
CA SER A 110 -5.67 7.16 15.12
C SER A 110 -6.45 5.90 14.71
N ALA A 111 -7.29 5.37 15.60
CA ALA A 111 -8.15 4.21 15.34
C ALA A 111 -9.05 4.38 14.09
N PHE A 112 -9.54 5.61 13.85
CA PHE A 112 -10.49 5.92 12.77
C PHE A 112 -9.84 6.61 11.57
N MET A 113 -8.53 6.81 11.58
CA MET A 113 -7.84 7.57 10.54
C MET A 113 -7.43 6.69 9.35
N PRO A 114 -7.42 7.22 8.12
CA PRO A 114 -6.79 6.55 6.98
C PRO A 114 -5.30 6.35 7.23
N ARG A 115 -4.76 5.19 6.86
CA ARG A 115 -3.37 4.79 7.15
C ARG A 115 -2.58 4.42 5.91
N LEU A 116 -3.18 4.46 4.72
CA LEU A 116 -2.50 4.17 3.48
C LEU A 116 -2.22 5.44 2.68
N TRP A 117 -0.94 5.68 2.44
CA TRP A 117 -0.48 6.51 1.35
C TRP A 117 -0.30 5.62 0.12
N VAL A 118 -1.06 5.90 -0.94
CA VAL A 118 -1.01 5.13 -2.19
C VAL A 118 -0.32 5.98 -3.26
N MET A 119 0.64 5.39 -3.96
CA MET A 119 1.39 6.06 -5.02
C MET A 119 1.44 5.20 -6.27
N ILE A 120 1.41 5.84 -7.43
CA ILE A 120 1.82 5.21 -8.69
C ILE A 120 3.20 5.73 -9.04
N CYS A 121 4.12 4.81 -9.27
CA CYS A 121 5.49 5.09 -9.63
C CYS A 121 5.85 4.42 -10.96
N HIS A 122 6.98 4.84 -11.53
CA HIS A 122 7.60 4.07 -12.61
C HIS A 122 8.09 2.72 -12.07
N LYS A 123 8.03 1.69 -12.92
CA LYS A 123 8.50 0.35 -12.56
C LYS A 123 9.95 0.37 -12.06
N GLY A 124 10.22 -0.34 -10.96
CA GLY A 124 11.53 -0.38 -10.31
C GLY A 124 11.76 0.70 -9.26
N ALA A 125 10.81 1.62 -9.05
CA ALA A 125 10.85 2.58 -7.96
C ALA A 125 10.85 1.89 -6.58
N PHE A 126 10.12 0.80 -6.43
CA PHE A 126 10.08 -0.01 -5.21
C PHE A 126 11.48 -0.51 -4.85
N GLU A 127 12.16 -1.16 -5.81
CA GLU A 127 13.53 -1.65 -5.61
C GLU A 127 14.49 -0.51 -5.27
N LEU A 128 14.38 0.64 -5.96
CA LEU A 128 15.18 1.83 -5.67
C LEU A 128 14.93 2.39 -4.26
N MET A 129 13.69 2.30 -3.75
CA MET A 129 13.29 2.75 -2.41
C MET A 129 13.79 1.82 -1.32
N THR A 130 13.84 0.52 -1.57
CA THR A 130 14.20 -0.49 -0.57
C THR A 130 15.67 -0.89 -0.59
N ASP A 131 16.35 -0.80 -1.72
CA ASP A 131 17.76 -1.16 -1.87
C ASP A 131 18.61 0.06 -2.23
N PRO A 132 19.49 0.54 -1.33
CA PRO A 132 20.44 1.61 -1.64
C PRO A 132 21.42 1.24 -2.77
N ASN A 133 21.62 -0.05 -3.06
CA ASN A 133 22.55 -0.55 -4.09
C ASN A 133 21.86 -1.01 -5.39
N SER A 134 20.56 -0.76 -5.55
CA SER A 134 19.78 -1.18 -6.71
C SER A 134 20.40 -0.67 -8.03
N LYS A 135 20.51 -1.54 -9.05
CA LYS A 135 21.01 -1.17 -10.39
C LYS A 135 19.87 -0.74 -11.32
N PRO A 136 20.09 0.23 -12.25
CA PRO A 136 21.33 0.99 -12.42
C PRO A 136 21.59 1.88 -11.21
N GLU A 137 22.87 2.08 -10.87
CA GLU A 137 23.27 2.97 -9.79
C GLU A 137 22.98 4.42 -10.23
N LEU A 138 21.74 4.84 -10.01
CA LEU A 138 21.32 6.20 -10.26
C LEU A 138 21.85 7.04 -9.09
N GLN A 139 22.64 8.06 -9.40
CA GLN A 139 23.11 9.03 -8.41
C GLN A 139 22.37 10.37 -8.56
N GLY A 140 22.23 11.08 -7.44
CA GLY A 140 21.66 12.43 -7.40
C GLY A 140 20.23 12.54 -7.96
N GLU A 141 20.04 13.45 -8.91
CA GLU A 141 18.74 13.81 -9.48
C GLU A 141 18.04 12.65 -10.20
N ALA A 142 18.79 11.79 -10.90
CA ALA A 142 18.21 10.67 -11.64
C ALA A 142 17.52 9.66 -10.70
N ARG A 143 18.12 9.41 -9.52
CA ARG A 143 17.51 8.55 -8.50
C ARG A 143 16.29 9.21 -7.87
N PHE A 144 16.37 10.51 -7.62
CA PHE A 144 15.25 11.29 -7.08
C PHE A 144 14.05 11.26 -8.03
N LEU A 145 14.27 11.51 -9.33
CA LEU A 145 13.23 11.47 -10.36
C LEU A 145 12.64 10.07 -10.52
N ALA A 146 13.47 9.02 -10.48
CA ALA A 146 13.00 7.64 -10.56
C ALA A 146 12.14 7.21 -9.35
N LYS A 147 12.41 7.77 -8.16
CA LYS A 147 11.60 7.55 -6.94
C LYS A 147 10.35 8.43 -6.88
N LYS A 148 10.28 9.50 -7.67
CA LYS A 148 9.19 10.46 -7.60
C LYS A 148 7.88 9.80 -8.05
N PRO A 149 6.80 9.88 -7.27
CA PRO A 149 5.52 9.37 -7.71
C PRO A 149 5.02 10.15 -8.93
N ILE A 150 4.43 9.44 -9.88
CA ILE A 150 3.70 10.02 -11.02
C ILE A 150 2.44 10.71 -10.50
N ILE A 151 1.75 10.04 -9.58
CA ILE A 151 0.61 10.55 -8.83
C ILE A 151 0.55 9.84 -7.48
N ASP A 152 0.07 10.54 -6.46
CA ASP A 152 -0.13 9.98 -5.15
C ASP A 152 -1.45 10.45 -4.51
N TRP A 153 -1.98 9.58 -3.66
CA TRP A 153 -3.13 9.83 -2.81
C TRP A 153 -2.68 9.71 -1.35
N LYS A 154 -2.21 10.84 -0.82
CA LYS A 154 -1.81 10.97 0.58
C LYS A 154 -2.98 11.45 1.44
N PRO A 155 -3.37 10.71 2.50
CA PRO A 155 -4.33 11.21 3.44
C PRO A 155 -3.88 12.52 4.10
N LYS A 156 -4.77 13.51 4.22
CA LYS A 156 -4.46 14.84 4.80
C LYS A 156 -3.95 14.80 6.25
N VAL A 157 -4.18 13.67 6.93
CA VAL A 157 -3.78 13.41 8.32
C VAL A 157 -2.31 12.97 8.43
N MET A 158 -1.65 12.67 7.32
CA MET A 158 -0.23 12.35 7.27
C MET A 158 0.62 13.60 7.01
N GLU A 159 1.81 13.64 7.60
CA GLU A 159 2.88 14.63 7.41
C GLU A 159 3.64 14.34 6.12
#